data_AF-A0A250FMJ5-F1
#
_entry.id   AF-A0A250FMJ5-F1
#
_cell.length_a   1.000
_cell.length_b   1.000
_cell.length_c   1.000
_cell.angle_alpha   90.00
_cell.angle_beta   90.00
_cell.angle_gamma   90.00
#
_symmetry.space_group_name_H-M   'P 1'
#
loop_
_entity.id
_entity.type
_entity.pdbx_description
1 polymer ?
#
loop_
_entity_poly.entity_id
_entity_poly.type
_entity_poly.pdbx_seq_one_letter_code
_entity_poly.pdbx_strand_id
1 'polypeptide(L)'
;MAIESFFMIETSFSDLREKLKEEIVRVDKEYDEMTISYHGFFSWMYFYKEGEAYIEEEEKAKLLVNIKHESATPPSVITAFKEKLLSLGFCERKIFDNEDSTNTSTI
;
A
#
# COMPACT_ATOMS: atom_id res chain seq x y z
N MET A 1 8.58 4.50 -15.04
CA MET A 1 8.44 3.54 -13.92
C MET A 1 7.16 3.88 -13.18
N ALA A 2 6.43 2.89 -12.66
CA ALA A 2 5.28 3.17 -11.81
C ALA A 2 5.76 3.90 -10.54
N ILE A 3 5.01 4.91 -10.09
CA ILE A 3 5.30 5.58 -8.83
C ILE A 3 4.74 4.68 -7.73
N GLU A 4 5.58 4.33 -6.76
CA GLU A 4 5.18 3.48 -5.63
C GLU A 4 5.08 4.29 -4.34
N SER A 5 4.14 3.90 -3.48
CA SER A 5 3.94 4.46 -2.15
C SER A 5 3.80 3.34 -1.13
N PHE A 6 4.46 3.48 0.01
CA PHE A 6 4.53 2.41 1.01
C PHE A 6 3.91 2.86 2.33
N PHE A 7 3.01 2.05 2.85
CA PHE A 7 2.30 2.34 4.08
C PHE A 7 2.26 1.13 5.01
N MET A 8 1.74 1.39 6.20
CA MET A 8 1.36 0.42 7.21
C MET A 8 0.03 0.84 7.83
N ILE A 9 -0.84 -0.12 8.16
CA ILE A 9 -2.07 0.11 8.90
C ILE A 9 -2.36 -1.08 9.80
N GLU A 10 -2.87 -0.84 11.02
CA GLU A 10 -3.34 -1.90 11.91
C GLU A 10 -4.87 -1.99 11.84
N THR A 11 -5.37 -3.01 11.13
CA THR A 11 -6.79 -3.15 10.79
C THR A 11 -7.08 -4.60 10.33
N SER A 12 -8.35 -4.97 10.22
CA SER A 12 -8.72 -6.15 9.41
C SER A 12 -8.89 -5.77 7.94
N PHE A 13 -8.80 -6.75 7.05
CA PHE A 13 -9.04 -6.55 5.62
C PHE A 13 -10.51 -6.19 5.35
N SER A 14 -11.45 -6.75 6.12
CA SER A 14 -12.87 -6.39 6.09
C SER A 14 -13.11 -4.91 6.42
N ASP A 15 -12.54 -4.42 7.53
CA ASP A 15 -12.62 -3.01 7.94
C ASP A 15 -12.00 -2.09 6.87
N LEU A 16 -10.89 -2.52 6.27
CA LEU A 16 -10.23 -1.74 5.23
C LEU A 16 -11.07 -1.63 3.96
N ARG A 17 -11.67 -2.75 3.55
CA ARG A 17 -12.56 -2.80 2.39
C ARG A 17 -13.75 -1.85 2.56
N GLU A 18 -14.30 -1.77 3.76
CA GLU A 18 -15.38 -0.84 4.07
C GLU A 18 -14.92 0.63 4.03
N LYS A 19 -13.74 0.95 4.57
CA LYS A 19 -13.16 2.31 4.56
C LYS A 19 -12.87 2.84 3.14
N LEU A 20 -12.57 1.95 2.19
CA LEU A 20 -12.22 2.28 0.80
C LEU A 20 -13.31 1.91 -0.21
N LYS A 21 -14.51 1.52 0.26
CA LYS A 21 -15.56 0.93 -0.60
C LYS A 21 -15.96 1.77 -1.80
N GLU A 22 -15.88 3.10 -1.69
CA GLU A 22 -16.24 4.04 -2.75
C GLU A 22 -15.18 4.08 -3.86
N GLU A 23 -13.93 3.80 -3.52
CA GLU A 23 -12.80 3.78 -4.45
C GLU A 23 -12.54 2.39 -5.04
N ILE A 24 -12.96 1.32 -4.38
CA ILE A 24 -12.67 -0.05 -4.81
C ILE A 24 -13.40 -0.37 -6.13
N VAL A 25 -12.60 -0.74 -7.12
CA VAL A 25 -13.07 -1.23 -8.44
C VAL A 25 -13.05 -2.75 -8.46
N ARG A 26 -12.03 -3.36 -7.85
CA ARG A 26 -11.84 -4.81 -7.82
C ARG A 26 -11.09 -5.23 -6.55
N VAL A 27 -11.43 -6.40 -6.04
CA VAL A 27 -10.67 -7.09 -5.00
C VAL A 27 -10.22 -8.43 -5.57
N ASP A 28 -8.92 -8.71 -5.47
CA ASP A 28 -8.33 -10.00 -5.79
C ASP A 28 -7.85 -10.68 -4.50
N LYS A 29 -8.58 -11.71 -4.07
CA LYS A 29 -8.27 -12.42 -2.83
C LYS A 29 -7.09 -13.38 -2.98
N GLU A 30 -6.71 -13.78 -4.19
CA GLU A 30 -5.55 -14.68 -4.37
C GLU A 30 -4.23 -13.95 -4.11
N TYR A 31 -4.20 -12.65 -4.39
CA TYR A 31 -3.00 -11.81 -4.29
C TYR A 31 -3.08 -10.78 -3.17
N ASP A 32 -4.13 -10.83 -2.33
CA ASP A 32 -4.44 -9.80 -1.35
C ASP A 32 -4.30 -8.39 -1.96
N GLU A 33 -4.95 -8.18 -3.11
CA GLU A 33 -4.84 -6.96 -3.92
C GLU A 33 -6.19 -6.24 -3.97
N MET A 34 -6.17 -4.91 -3.84
CA MET A 34 -7.30 -4.05 -4.19
C MET A 34 -6.91 -3.13 -5.34
N THR A 35 -7.73 -3.14 -6.41
CA THR A 35 -7.70 -2.10 -7.44
C THR A 35 -8.65 -0.99 -7.03
N ILE A 36 -8.14 0.23 -6.97
CA ILE A 36 -8.89 1.44 -6.62
C ILE A 36 -8.88 2.45 -7.76
N SER A 37 -9.96 3.22 -7.88
CA SER A 37 -10.04 4.40 -8.74
C SER A 37 -10.19 5.66 -7.89
N TYR A 38 -9.29 6.61 -8.08
CA TYR A 38 -9.30 7.89 -7.38
C TYR A 38 -9.12 9.03 -8.38
N HIS A 39 -10.10 9.94 -8.43
CA HIS A 39 -10.19 11.01 -9.46
C HIS A 39 -9.99 10.52 -10.90
N GLY A 40 -10.48 9.31 -11.20
CA GLY A 40 -10.40 8.71 -12.53
C GLY A 40 -9.07 8.01 -12.86
N PHE A 41 -8.12 7.95 -11.92
CA PHE A 41 -6.85 7.24 -12.07
C PHE A 41 -6.83 5.95 -11.26
N PHE A 42 -6.18 4.92 -11.79
CA PHE A 42 -6.10 3.63 -11.11
C PHE A 42 -4.86 3.50 -10.23
N SER A 43 -5.01 2.80 -9.11
CA SER A 43 -3.88 2.33 -8.29
C SER A 43 -4.15 0.91 -7.81
N TRP A 44 -3.07 0.15 -7.65
CA TRP A 44 -3.09 -1.22 -7.13
C TRP A 44 -2.48 -1.22 -5.74
N MET A 45 -3.27 -1.63 -4.75
CA MET A 45 -2.85 -1.76 -3.36
C MET A 45 -2.61 -3.23 -3.05
N TYR A 46 -1.38 -3.58 -2.75
CA TYR A 46 -0.94 -4.92 -2.37
C TYR A 46 -0.74 -4.98 -0.86
N PHE A 47 -1.40 -5.94 -0.21
CA PHE A 47 -1.37 -6.10 1.24
C PHE A 47 -0.52 -7.29 1.65
N TYR A 48 0.26 -7.12 2.71
CA TYR A 48 1.13 -8.17 3.26
C TYR A 48 1.09 -8.15 4.78
N LYS A 49 1.10 -9.34 5.40
CA LYS A 49 1.30 -9.51 6.84
C LYS A 49 2.73 -9.97 7.08
N GLU A 50 3.45 -9.33 7.99
CA GLU A 50 4.85 -9.66 8.24
C GLU A 50 5.01 -11.08 8.79
N GLY A 51 5.77 -11.92 8.09
CA GLY A 51 6.03 -13.31 8.48
C GLY A 51 4.94 -14.32 8.12
N GLU A 52 3.87 -13.90 7.44
CA GLU A 52 2.73 -14.76 7.08
C GLU A 52 2.37 -14.64 5.60
N ALA A 53 1.94 -15.75 5.01
CA ALA A 53 1.61 -15.84 3.59
C ALA A 53 0.13 -15.57 3.27
N TYR A 54 -0.70 -15.41 4.31
CA TYR A 54 -2.14 -15.30 4.15
C TYR A 54 -2.71 -14.27 5.13
N ILE A 55 -3.72 -13.52 4.70
CA ILE A 55 -4.44 -12.54 5.50
C ILE A 55 -5.86 -13.06 5.73
N GLU A 56 -6.18 -13.43 6.97
CA GLU A 56 -7.56 -13.76 7.36
C GLU A 56 -8.43 -12.49 7.30
N GLU A 57 -9.59 -12.56 6.65
CA GLU A 57 -10.39 -11.38 6.30
C GLU A 57 -10.84 -10.55 7.52
N GLU A 58 -11.16 -11.22 8.63
CA GLU A 58 -11.64 -10.61 9.88
C GLU A 58 -10.53 -10.42 10.92
N GLU A 59 -9.33 -10.93 10.68
CA GLU A 59 -8.23 -10.81 11.63
C GLU A 59 -7.73 -9.37 11.65
N LYS A 60 -7.66 -8.78 12.85
CA LYS A 60 -6.94 -7.52 13.04
C LYS A 60 -5.44 -7.79 13.06
N ALA A 61 -4.75 -7.27 12.06
CA ALA A 61 -3.32 -7.41 11.92
C ALA A 61 -2.67 -6.10 11.49
N LYS A 62 -1.35 -6.04 11.67
CA LYS A 62 -0.53 -4.98 11.09
C LYS A 62 -0.22 -5.32 9.64
N LEU A 63 -0.90 -4.63 8.73
CA LEU A 63 -0.78 -4.81 7.29
C LEU A 63 0.22 -3.82 6.70
N LEU A 64 1.16 -4.35 5.94
CA LEU A 64 2.07 -3.61 5.08
C LEU A 64 1.40 -3.41 3.73
N VAL A 65 1.48 -2.20 3.18
CA VAL A 65 0.79 -1.86 1.94
C VAL A 65 1.77 -1.28 0.93
N ASN A 66 1.90 -1.91 -0.23
CA ASN A 66 2.56 -1.34 -1.40
C ASN A 66 1.49 -0.84 -2.36
N ILE A 67 1.54 0.43 -2.72
CA ILE A 67 0.62 1.03 -3.66
C ILE A 67 1.38 1.39 -4.92
N LYS A 68 0.97 0.81 -6.05
CA LYS A 68 1.48 1.15 -7.38
C LYS A 68 0.47 2.06 -8.06
N HIS A 69 0.89 3.27 -8.40
CA HIS A 69 0.07 4.21 -9.17
C HIS A 69 0.23 3.97 -10.66
N GLU A 70 -0.85 4.10 -11.41
CA GLU A 70 -0.79 4.15 -12.87
C GLU A 70 0.22 5.21 -13.33
N SER A 71 1.02 4.89 -14.36
CA SER A 71 2.15 5.73 -14.79
C SER A 71 1.75 7.14 -15.24
N ALA A 72 0.52 7.30 -15.74
CA ALA A 72 -0.04 8.58 -16.17
C ALA A 72 -0.66 9.40 -15.02
N THR A 73 -0.66 8.88 -13.78
CA THR A 73 -1.28 9.55 -12.64
C THR A 73 -0.53 10.84 -12.30
N PRO A 74 -1.20 12.01 -12.29
CA PRO A 74 -0.58 13.27 -11.92
C PRO A 74 -0.07 13.24 -10.47
N PRO A 75 1.08 13.86 -10.16
CA PRO A 75 1.60 13.93 -8.79
C PRO A 75 0.60 14.52 -7.78
N SER A 76 -0.22 15.48 -8.20
CA SER A 76 -1.27 16.07 -7.36
C SER A 76 -2.33 15.06 -6.93
N VAL A 77 -2.71 14.14 -7.83
CA VAL A 77 -3.67 13.06 -7.52
C VAL A 77 -3.05 12.05 -6.58
N ILE A 78 -1.77 11.71 -6.79
CA ILE A 78 -1.01 10.84 -5.88
C ILE A 78 -0.96 11.46 -4.48
N THR A 79 -0.59 12.73 -4.36
CA THR A 79 -0.53 13.44 -3.07
C THR A 79 -1.89 13.47 -2.38
N ALA A 80 -2.96 13.84 -3.09
CA ALA A 80 -4.31 13.87 -2.53
C ALA A 80 -4.76 12.48 -2.05
N PHE A 81 -4.42 11.44 -2.81
CA PHE A 81 -4.73 10.06 -2.40
C PHE A 81 -3.94 9.64 -1.16
N LYS A 82 -2.65 9.97 -1.08
CA LYS A 82 -1.85 9.75 0.13
C LYS A 82 -2.44 10.45 1.34
N GLU A 83 -2.83 11.72 1.22
CA GLU A 83 -3.47 12.48 2.29
C GLU A 83 -4.77 11.82 2.77
N LYS A 84 -5.59 11.31 1.85
CA LYS A 84 -6.77 10.52 2.19
C LYS A 84 -6.38 9.27 3.00
N LEU A 85 -5.39 8.49 2.55
CA LEU A 85 -4.94 7.29 3.27
C LEU A 85 -4.46 7.63 4.69
N LEU A 86 -3.68 8.69 4.85
CA LEU A 86 -3.24 9.16 6.17
C LEU A 86 -4.44 9.48 7.08
N SER A 87 -5.49 10.13 6.54
CA SER A 87 -6.72 10.42 7.31
C SER A 87 -7.50 9.15 7.72
N LEU A 88 -7.33 8.04 7.00
CA LEU A 88 -7.94 6.74 7.30
C LEU A 88 -7.14 5.90 8.31
N GLY A 89 -6.00 6.43 8.78
CA GLY A 89 -5.13 5.80 9.78
C GLY A 89 -3.95 5.02 9.18
N PHE A 90 -3.65 5.20 7.89
CA PHE A 90 -2.40 4.68 7.33
C PHE A 90 -1.21 5.49 7.81
N CYS A 91 -0.07 4.83 8.00
CA CYS A 91 1.21 5.43 8.34
C CYS A 91 2.19 5.21 7.20
N GLU A 92 2.73 6.29 6.63
CA GLU A 92 3.73 6.19 5.55
C GLU A 92 5.01 5.55 6.09
N ARG A 93 5.55 4.57 5.35
CA ARG A 93 6.84 3.98 5.64
C ARG A 93 7.90 4.60 4.76
N LYS A 94 8.94 5.17 5.38
CA LYS A 94 10.21 5.41 4.69
C LYS A 94 10.84 4.05 4.46
N ILE A 95 10.91 3.61 3.21
CA ILE A 95 11.85 2.57 2.85
C ILE A 95 13.23 3.19 3.01
N PHE A 96 14.01 2.70 3.97
CA PHE A 96 15.44 2.93 3.93
C PHE A 96 15.97 2.05 2.82
N ASP A 97 16.28 2.64 1.68
CA ASP A 97 17.11 1.98 0.68
C ASP A 97 18.45 1.71 1.36
N ASN A 98 18.66 0.47 1.80
CA ASN A 98 19.96 0.02 2.27
C ASN A 98 20.83 -0.27 1.03
N GLU A 99 21.10 0.76 0.23
CA GLU A 99 22.24 0.78 -0.67
C GLU A 99 23.43 1.35 0.10
N ASP A 100 24.13 0.47 0.83
CA ASP A 100 25.59 0.50 0.84
C ASP A 100 26.12 -0.88 1.24
N SER A 101 26.12 -1.79 0.27
CA SER A 101 27.00 -2.94 0.31
C SER A 101 28.43 -2.48 0.01
N THR A 102 29.38 -3.00 0.79
CA THR A 102 30.83 -3.06 0.54
C THR A 102 31.66 -1.79 0.75
N ASN A 103 32.28 -1.71 1.92
CA ASN A 103 33.74 -1.54 1.93
C ASN A 103 34.37 -2.46 2.98
N THR A 104 34.76 -3.65 2.52
CA THR A 104 35.94 -4.33 3.04
C THR A 104 37.13 -3.39 2.96
N SER A 105 37.70 -3.02 4.08
CA SER A 105 39.10 -2.60 4.16
C SER A 105 39.67 -3.09 5.49
N THR A 106 40.14 -4.34 5.44
CA THR A 106 41.29 -4.77 6.22
C THR A 106 42.48 -3.96 5.73
N ILE A 107 43.06 -3.09 6.56
CA ILE A 107 44.49 -3.08 6.95
C ILE A 107 44.55 -2.52 8.38
#